data_AF-A0A7D8US02-F1
#
_entry.id   AF-A0A7D8US02-F1
#
_cell.length_a   1.000
_cell.length_b   1.000
_cell.length_c   1.000
_cell.angle_alpha   90.00
_cell.angle_beta   90.00
_cell.angle_gamma   90.00
#
_symmetry.space_group_name_H-M   'P 1'
#
loop_
_entity.id
_entity.type
_entity.pdbx_description
1 polymer ?
#
loop_
_entity_poly.entity_id
_entity_poly.type
_entity_poly.pdbx_seq_one_letter_code
_entity_poly.pdbx_strand_id
1 'polypeptide(L)'
;MARDELAEEMEGVETTTSEPNQPLFTEQERRILDVYDRLEELQLEIALLKARGVLSQDEPMEASAGDIKKVQQELLKAKAAYQVRNNIIEGVLVANPILKAAHAGNNASPAEQDLLPLIEHRDKLSIGLHGLSAKALSIRSELMKVESEHAIKARENAELSNKMLALAEEAKTQKKEDITDSKLRLQLDQLEGDVKTSRQRWRIMKGTASGTIVGSGVDWARDPRLLGIVLDYDGGEG
;
A
#
# COMPACT_ATOMS: atom_id res chain seq x y z
N MET A 1 -13.04 -32.18 -6.25
CA MET A 1 -13.87 -31.89 -5.05
C MET A 1 -13.40 -30.66 -4.27
N ALA A 2 -12.11 -30.30 -4.24
CA ALA A 2 -11.65 -29.08 -3.55
C ALA A 2 -11.73 -27.75 -4.36
N ARG A 3 -12.39 -27.75 -5.53
CA ARG A 3 -12.57 -26.53 -6.36
C ARG A 3 -13.98 -25.95 -6.32
N ASP A 4 -14.96 -26.72 -5.83
CA ASP A 4 -16.34 -26.23 -5.67
C ASP A 4 -16.55 -25.56 -4.30
N GLU A 5 -15.80 -25.94 -3.26
CA GLU A 5 -15.96 -25.36 -1.91
C GLU A 5 -15.42 -23.91 -1.80
N LEU A 6 -14.50 -23.50 -2.67
CA LEU A 6 -14.02 -22.10 -2.74
C LEU A 6 -14.96 -21.18 -3.54
N ALA A 7 -15.91 -21.76 -4.29
CA ALA A 7 -16.92 -20.99 -5.02
C ALA A 7 -18.14 -20.66 -4.14
N GLU A 8 -18.44 -21.48 -3.14
CA GLU A 8 -19.58 -21.27 -2.22
C GLU A 8 -19.33 -20.17 -1.17
N GLU A 9 -18.08 -19.84 -0.81
CA GLU A 9 -17.80 -18.77 0.18
C GLU A 9 -17.84 -17.34 -0.39
N MET A 10 -18.04 -17.18 -1.71
CA MET A 10 -18.14 -15.87 -2.38
C MET A 10 -19.56 -15.55 -2.86
N GLU A 11 -20.54 -16.41 -2.59
CA GLU A 11 -21.95 -16.23 -2.91
C GLU A 11 -22.66 -15.39 -1.84
N GLY A 12 -22.19 -14.16 -1.63
CA GLY A 12 -22.77 -13.25 -0.63
C GLY A 12 -22.49 -11.78 -0.84
N VAL A 13 -21.72 -11.41 -1.87
CA VAL A 13 -21.62 -10.01 -2.30
C VAL A 13 -22.59 -9.82 -3.44
N GLU A 14 -23.87 -9.81 -3.11
CA GLU A 14 -24.85 -9.13 -3.95
C GLU A 14 -24.38 -7.68 -4.08
N THR A 15 -23.73 -7.36 -5.19
CA THR A 15 -23.53 -5.98 -5.62
C THR A 15 -24.91 -5.45 -6.00
N THR A 16 -25.73 -5.12 -4.99
CA THR A 16 -26.91 -4.30 -5.16
C THR A 16 -26.42 -2.92 -5.57
N THR A 17 -26.13 -2.75 -6.85
CA THR A 17 -26.05 -1.47 -7.54
C THR A 17 -27.47 -0.91 -7.66
N SER A 18 -28.12 -0.71 -6.51
CA SER A 18 -29.25 0.19 -6.41
C SER A 18 -28.65 1.58 -6.21
N GLU A 19 -28.17 2.19 -7.29
CA GLU A 19 -27.95 3.62 -7.30
C GLU A 19 -29.28 4.29 -6.92
N PRO A 20 -29.35 5.09 -5.85
CA PRO A 20 -30.42 6.06 -5.75
C PRO A 20 -30.12 7.10 -6.83
N ASN A 21 -30.69 6.90 -8.02
CA ASN A 21 -30.54 7.76 -9.19
C ASN A 21 -31.37 9.06 -9.03
N GLN A 22 -31.31 9.65 -7.84
CA GLN A 22 -31.76 11.01 -7.57
C GLN A 22 -30.51 11.83 -7.27
N PRO A 23 -30.28 12.94 -7.99
CA PRO A 23 -29.18 13.82 -7.63
C PRO A 23 -29.38 14.23 -6.16
N LEU A 24 -28.35 14.00 -5.34
CA LEU A 24 -28.32 14.27 -3.88
C LEU A 24 -28.74 15.70 -3.53
N PHE A 25 -28.65 16.61 -4.49
CA PHE A 25 -29.05 18.00 -4.41
C PHE A 25 -29.77 18.38 -5.69
N THR A 26 -30.87 19.13 -5.54
CA THR A 26 -31.53 19.84 -6.63
C THR A 26 -30.56 20.81 -7.32
N GLU A 27 -30.81 21.17 -8.58
CA GLU A 27 -29.96 22.14 -9.29
C GLU A 27 -29.84 23.48 -8.56
N GLN A 28 -30.88 23.88 -7.82
CA GLN A 28 -30.88 25.10 -7.02
C GLN A 28 -29.95 24.99 -5.82
N GLU A 29 -30.00 23.88 -5.09
CA GLU A 29 -29.10 23.62 -3.96
C GLU A 29 -27.63 23.58 -4.40
N ARG A 30 -27.34 22.96 -5.55
CA ARG A 30 -25.98 22.98 -6.13
C ARG A 30 -25.49 24.38 -6.42
N ARG A 31 -26.33 25.21 -7.06
CA ARG A 31 -25.98 26.62 -7.32
C ARG A 31 -25.76 27.41 -6.02
N ILE A 32 -26.53 27.13 -4.97
CA ILE A 32 -26.35 27.78 -3.66
C ILE A 32 -24.99 27.41 -3.06
N LEU A 33 -24.60 26.12 -3.14
CA LEU A 33 -23.30 25.66 -2.68
C LEU A 33 -22.15 26.28 -3.50
N ASP A 34 -22.26 26.31 -4.82
CA ASP A 34 -21.26 26.94 -5.69
C ASP A 34 -21.08 28.44 -5.36
N VAL A 35 -22.18 29.13 -5.06
CA VAL A 35 -22.14 30.55 -4.63
C VAL A 35 -21.52 30.70 -3.26
N TYR A 36 -21.78 29.79 -2.32
CA TYR A 36 -21.15 29.77 -1.00
C TYR A 36 -19.63 29.61 -1.12
N ASP A 37 -19.17 28.63 -1.90
CA ASP A 37 -17.74 28.37 -2.13
C ASP A 37 -17.06 29.59 -2.77
N ARG A 38 -17.72 30.19 -3.77
CA ARG A 38 -17.22 31.41 -4.41
C ARG A 38 -17.16 32.60 -3.46
N LEU A 39 -18.10 32.68 -2.52
CA LEU A 39 -18.14 33.75 -1.51
C LEU A 39 -16.99 33.59 -0.51
N GLU A 40 -16.70 32.37 -0.05
CA GLU A 40 -15.53 32.09 0.79
C GLU A 40 -14.22 32.45 0.08
N GLU A 41 -14.07 32.08 -1.19
CA GLU A 41 -12.89 32.41 -2.00
C GLU A 41 -12.70 33.94 -2.10
N LEU A 42 -13.76 34.69 -2.39
CA LEU A 42 -13.71 36.15 -2.48
C LEU A 42 -13.41 36.81 -1.13
N GLN A 43 -13.93 36.28 -0.03
CA GLN A 43 -13.60 36.78 1.31
C GLN A 43 -12.11 36.61 1.62
N LEU A 44 -11.52 35.48 1.21
CA LEU A 44 -10.09 35.23 1.35
C LEU A 44 -9.26 36.17 0.47
N GLU A 45 -9.67 36.39 -0.79
CA GLU A 45 -9.02 37.34 -1.69
C GLU A 45 -9.04 38.77 -1.12
N ILE A 46 -10.18 39.23 -0.62
CA ILE A 46 -10.31 40.53 0.03
C ILE A 46 -9.40 40.64 1.26
N ALA A 47 -9.34 39.60 2.08
CA ALA A 47 -8.46 39.56 3.25
C ALA A 47 -6.97 39.66 2.85
N LEU A 48 -6.56 38.97 1.78
CA LEU A 48 -5.21 39.05 1.24
C LEU A 48 -4.89 40.44 0.67
N LEU A 49 -5.81 41.04 -0.08
CA LEU A 49 -5.63 42.38 -0.65
C LEU A 49 -5.55 43.47 0.44
N LYS A 50 -6.32 43.33 1.52
CA LYS A 50 -6.21 44.19 2.72
C LYS A 50 -4.87 44.01 3.43
N ALA A 51 -4.43 42.77 3.63
CA ALA A 51 -3.15 42.46 4.28
C ALA A 51 -1.93 42.97 3.47
N ARG A 52 -2.03 42.95 2.14
CA ARG A 52 -0.99 43.48 1.23
C ARG A 52 -0.95 45.01 1.19
N GLY A 53 -1.89 45.69 1.85
CA GLY A 53 -2.01 47.15 1.84
C GLY A 53 -2.52 47.72 0.52
N VAL A 54 -2.97 46.88 -0.43
CA VAL A 54 -3.53 47.36 -1.72
C VAL A 54 -4.86 48.09 -1.48
N LEU A 55 -5.58 47.72 -0.42
CA LEU A 55 -6.84 48.32 0.02
C LEU A 55 -6.69 49.21 1.26
N SER A 56 -5.48 49.37 1.81
CA SER A 56 -5.22 50.12 3.05
C SER A 56 -4.41 51.37 2.70
N GLN A 57 -4.95 52.57 2.98
CA GLN A 57 -4.28 53.86 2.77
C GLN A 57 -3.24 54.19 3.86
N ASP A 58 -2.54 53.20 4.41
CA ASP A 58 -1.53 53.48 5.44
C ASP A 58 -0.19 53.87 4.81
N GLU A 59 0.34 55.02 5.24
CA GLU A 59 1.68 55.47 4.86
C GLU A 59 2.75 54.49 5.36
N PRO A 60 3.86 54.31 4.61
CA PRO A 60 4.93 53.41 5.02
C PRO A 60 5.62 53.93 6.29
N MET A 61 5.26 53.34 7.44
CA MET A 61 5.90 53.63 8.72
C MET A 61 7.24 52.86 8.79
N GLU A 62 8.33 53.53 9.14
CA GLU A 62 9.61 52.87 9.42
C GLU A 62 9.46 51.97 10.66
N ALA A 63 9.34 50.66 10.42
CA ALA A 63 9.14 49.68 11.48
C ALA A 63 10.48 49.23 12.09
N SER A 64 10.61 49.36 13.41
CA SER A 64 11.73 48.77 14.16
C SER A 64 11.62 47.24 14.16
N ALA A 65 12.76 46.53 14.21
CA ALA A 65 12.79 45.07 14.26
C ALA A 65 12.01 44.47 15.45
N GLY A 66 11.83 45.24 16.53
CA GLY A 66 10.99 44.87 17.66
C GLY A 66 9.49 44.93 17.36
N ASP A 67 9.06 45.90 16.56
CA ASP A 67 7.66 46.10 16.18
C ASP A 67 7.22 45.05 15.16
N ILE A 68 8.11 44.66 14.24
CA ILE A 68 7.88 43.57 13.29
C ILE A 68 7.61 42.25 14.04
N LYS A 69 8.37 41.95 15.11
CA LYS A 69 8.16 40.73 15.92
C LYS A 69 6.82 40.75 16.67
N LYS A 70 6.42 41.91 17.20
CA LYS A 70 5.12 42.08 17.87
C LYS A 70 3.97 41.91 16.87
N VAL A 71 4.04 42.59 15.73
CA VAL A 71 3.04 42.46 14.65
C VAL A 71 2.96 41.03 14.14
N GLN A 72 4.09 40.33 13.99
CA GLN A 72 4.10 38.92 13.58
C GLN A 72 3.40 38.03 14.62
N GLN A 73 3.65 38.24 15.91
CA GLN A 73 2.97 37.49 16.98
C GLN A 73 1.47 37.81 17.03
N GLU A 74 1.08 39.07 16.85
CA GLU A 74 -0.31 39.51 16.79
C GLU A 74 -1.04 38.93 15.57
N LEU A 75 -0.38 38.91 14.41
CA LEU A 75 -0.91 38.26 13.20
C LEU A 75 -1.10 36.76 13.41
N LEU A 76 -0.11 36.07 14.01
CA LEU A 76 -0.24 34.65 14.30
C LEU A 76 -1.39 34.36 15.28
N LYS A 77 -1.55 35.20 16.31
CA LYS A 77 -2.68 35.12 17.26
C LYS A 77 -4.01 35.36 16.55
N ALA A 78 -4.10 36.37 15.70
CA ALA A 78 -5.30 36.67 14.93
C ALA A 78 -5.65 35.54 13.96
N LYS A 79 -4.66 34.96 13.27
CA LYS A 79 -4.85 33.81 12.37
C LYS A 79 -5.35 32.58 13.14
N ALA A 80 -4.73 32.27 14.28
CA ALA A 80 -5.17 31.16 15.12
C ALA A 80 -6.60 31.39 15.64
N ALA A 81 -6.92 32.60 16.10
CA ALA A 81 -8.26 32.96 16.58
C ALA A 81 -9.32 32.86 15.46
N TYR A 82 -8.98 33.31 14.24
CA TYR A 82 -9.86 33.18 13.07
C TYR A 82 -10.10 31.71 12.70
N GLN A 83 -9.05 30.89 12.66
CA GLN A 83 -9.17 29.46 12.37
C GLN A 83 -10.03 28.75 13.42
N VAL A 84 -9.80 29.00 14.71
CA VAL A 84 -10.62 28.43 15.78
C VAL A 84 -12.07 28.86 15.65
N ARG A 85 -12.33 30.15 15.38
CA ARG A 85 -13.70 30.64 15.16
C ARG A 85 -14.37 29.96 13.97
N ASN A 86 -13.66 29.81 12.85
CA ASN A 86 -14.19 29.16 11.66
C ASN A 86 -14.53 27.70 11.95
N ASN A 87 -13.62 26.97 12.59
CA ASN A 87 -13.83 25.58 12.98
C ASN A 87 -15.01 25.41 13.95
N ILE A 88 -15.23 26.36 14.87
CA ILE A 88 -16.38 26.34 15.77
C ILE A 88 -17.68 26.57 14.98
N ILE A 89 -17.70 27.55 14.08
CA ILE A 89 -18.87 27.85 13.26
C ILE A 89 -19.22 26.66 12.38
N GLU A 90 -18.24 26.11 11.66
CA GLU A 90 -18.39 24.92 10.81
C GLU A 90 -18.85 23.71 11.64
N GLY A 91 -18.22 23.48 12.80
CA GLY A 91 -18.60 22.39 13.70
C GLY A 91 -20.05 22.52 14.16
N VAL A 92 -20.52 23.71 14.50
CA VAL A 92 -21.92 23.96 14.88
C VAL A 92 -22.87 23.79 13.69
N LEU A 93 -22.48 24.29 12.51
CA LEU A 93 -23.28 24.18 11.28
C LEU A 93 -23.46 22.74 10.81
N VAL A 94 -22.44 21.89 10.98
CA VAL A 94 -22.49 20.47 10.59
C VAL A 94 -23.10 19.60 11.70
N ALA A 95 -22.71 19.78 12.95
CA ALA A 95 -23.12 18.90 14.04
C ALA A 95 -24.58 19.10 14.46
N ASN A 96 -25.10 20.34 14.47
CA ASN A 96 -26.48 20.58 14.91
C ASN A 96 -27.54 19.87 14.03
N PRO A 97 -27.47 19.95 12.69
CA PRO A 97 -28.39 19.20 11.83
C PRO A 97 -28.27 17.69 12.03
N ILE A 98 -27.06 17.15 12.20
CA ILE A 98 -26.84 15.71 12.45
C ILE A 98 -27.47 15.29 13.79
N LEU A 99 -27.23 16.05 14.86
CA LEU A 99 -27.79 15.76 16.18
C LEU A 99 -29.31 15.84 16.17
N LYS A 100 -29.88 16.81 15.45
CA LYS A 100 -31.33 16.92 15.31
C LYS A 100 -31.93 15.84 14.43
N ALA A 101 -31.27 15.46 13.34
CA ALA A 101 -31.68 14.34 12.50
C ALA A 101 -31.76 13.04 13.31
N ALA A 102 -30.78 12.79 14.18
CA ALA A 102 -30.73 11.60 15.02
C ALA A 102 -31.65 11.64 16.25
N HIS A 103 -31.85 12.81 16.87
CA HIS A 103 -32.45 12.89 18.21
C HIS A 103 -33.66 13.83 18.34
N ALA A 104 -33.88 14.76 17.42
CA ALA A 104 -34.95 15.76 17.59
C ALA A 104 -36.34 15.25 17.20
N GLY A 105 -36.47 14.08 16.56
CA GLY A 105 -37.76 13.49 16.19
C GLY A 105 -38.68 14.51 15.49
N ASN A 106 -39.81 14.85 16.12
CA ASN A 106 -40.79 15.82 15.61
C ASN A 106 -40.36 17.30 15.74
N ASN A 107 -39.27 17.61 16.45
CA ASN A 107 -38.75 18.96 16.60
C ASN A 107 -37.66 19.31 15.56
N ALA A 108 -37.28 18.34 14.70
CA ALA A 108 -36.38 18.59 13.59
C ALA A 108 -37.14 19.22 12.41
N SER A 109 -36.50 20.12 11.67
CA SER A 109 -37.05 20.61 10.40
C SER A 109 -37.15 19.46 9.39
N PRO A 110 -38.03 19.53 8.38
CA PRO A 110 -38.15 18.49 7.36
C PRO A 110 -36.81 18.14 6.69
N ALA A 111 -36.01 19.15 6.36
CA ALA A 111 -34.67 18.97 5.80
C ALA A 111 -33.71 18.24 6.76
N GLU A 112 -33.83 18.44 8.08
CA GLU A 112 -33.05 17.70 9.08
C GLU A 112 -33.55 16.25 9.23
N GLN A 113 -34.86 15.98 9.07
CA GLN A 113 -35.41 14.62 9.09
C GLN A 113 -34.92 13.79 7.89
N ASP A 114 -34.81 14.41 6.72
CA ASP A 114 -34.33 13.76 5.49
C ASP A 114 -32.84 13.34 5.57
N LEU A 115 -32.06 13.90 6.50
CA LEU A 115 -30.66 13.53 6.70
C LEU A 115 -30.48 12.17 7.40
N LEU A 116 -31.46 11.71 8.17
CA LEU A 116 -31.37 10.48 8.95
C LEU A 116 -30.99 9.23 8.11
N PRO A 117 -31.67 8.91 6.99
CA PRO A 117 -31.29 7.75 6.17
C PRO A 117 -29.88 7.87 5.58
N LEU A 118 -29.43 9.08 5.26
CA LEU A 118 -28.08 9.33 4.77
C LEU A 118 -27.02 9.11 5.86
N ILE A 119 -27.33 9.55 7.09
CA ILE A 119 -26.49 9.32 8.27
C ILE A 119 -26.39 7.82 8.56
N GLU A 120 -27.50 7.09 8.57
CA GLU A 120 -27.48 5.64 8.77
C GLU A 120 -26.70 4.90 7.69
N HIS A 121 -26.83 5.32 6.43
CA HIS A 121 -26.05 4.74 5.33
C HIS A 121 -24.55 5.01 5.50
N ARG A 122 -24.18 6.25 5.83
CA ARG A 122 -22.80 6.64 6.16
C ARG A 122 -22.25 5.83 7.33
N ASP A 123 -23.03 5.62 8.38
CA ASP A 123 -22.58 4.91 9.57
C ASP A 123 -22.37 3.41 9.27
N LYS A 124 -23.25 2.78 8.48
CA LYS A 124 -23.05 1.41 7.97
C LYS A 124 -21.77 1.29 7.14
N LEU A 125 -21.53 2.22 6.22
CA LEU A 125 -20.30 2.27 5.42
C LEU A 125 -19.06 2.48 6.30
N SER A 126 -19.15 3.37 7.28
CA SER A 126 -18.06 3.64 8.23
C SER A 126 -17.70 2.39 9.03
N ILE A 127 -18.69 1.65 9.54
CA ILE A 127 -18.46 0.38 10.23
C ILE A 127 -17.77 -0.64 9.32
N GLY A 128 -18.24 -0.77 8.07
CA GLY A 128 -17.62 -1.65 7.07
C GLY A 128 -16.17 -1.26 6.77
N LEU A 129 -15.91 0.02 6.53
CA LEU A 129 -14.58 0.56 6.28
C LEU A 129 -13.64 0.34 7.47
N HIS A 130 -14.11 0.55 8.69
CA HIS A 130 -13.33 0.27 9.90
C HIS A 130 -13.01 -1.22 10.02
N GLY A 131 -13.97 -2.11 9.74
CA GLY A 131 -13.74 -3.56 9.74
C GLY A 131 -12.69 -3.98 8.70
N LEU A 132 -12.77 -3.44 7.48
CA LEU A 132 -11.78 -3.69 6.43
C LEU A 132 -10.40 -3.14 6.80
N SER A 133 -10.33 -1.94 7.36
CA SER A 133 -9.09 -1.32 7.81
C SER A 133 -8.42 -2.13 8.93
N ALA A 134 -9.21 -2.60 9.90
CA ALA A 134 -8.72 -3.46 10.97
C ALA A 134 -8.18 -4.80 10.44
N LYS A 135 -8.90 -5.43 9.50
CA LYS A 135 -8.42 -6.66 8.82
C LYS A 135 -7.12 -6.40 8.05
N ALA A 136 -7.04 -5.30 7.29
CA ALA A 136 -5.84 -4.93 6.55
C ALA A 136 -4.64 -4.70 7.46
N LEU A 137 -4.84 -4.04 8.61
CA LEU A 137 -3.79 -3.86 9.62
C LEU A 137 -3.36 -5.19 10.25
N SER A 138 -4.31 -6.09 10.54
CA SER A 138 -4.01 -7.43 11.06
C SER A 138 -3.16 -8.24 10.08
N ILE A 139 -3.60 -8.33 8.81
CA ILE A 139 -2.89 -9.05 7.75
C ILE A 139 -1.50 -8.46 7.55
N ARG A 140 -1.36 -7.13 7.54
CA ARG A 140 -0.06 -6.46 7.46
C ARG A 140 0.84 -6.82 8.64
N SER A 141 0.29 -6.92 9.85
CA SER A 141 1.06 -7.30 11.03
C SER A 141 1.52 -8.76 10.97
N GLU A 142 0.69 -9.66 10.44
CA GLU A 142 1.02 -11.08 10.23
C GLU A 142 2.07 -11.24 9.14
N LEU A 143 1.91 -10.53 8.01
CA LEU A 143 2.90 -10.52 6.93
C LEU A 143 4.26 -10.06 7.44
N MET A 144 4.31 -8.97 8.22
CA MET A 144 5.55 -8.47 8.80
C MET A 144 6.23 -9.50 9.72
N LYS A 145 5.45 -10.27 10.50
CA LYS A 145 5.99 -11.36 11.32
C LYS A 145 6.60 -12.46 10.44
N VAL A 146 5.85 -12.92 9.44
CA VAL A 146 6.32 -13.97 8.51
C VAL A 146 7.56 -13.53 7.74
N GLU A 147 7.59 -12.29 7.25
CA GLU A 147 8.76 -11.72 6.57
C GLU A 147 9.98 -11.67 7.49
N SER A 148 9.80 -11.29 8.76
CA SER A 148 10.90 -11.26 9.73
C SER A 148 11.44 -12.65 10.04
N GLU A 149 10.56 -13.64 10.22
CA GLU A 149 10.95 -15.04 10.43
C GLU A 149 11.64 -15.61 9.18
N HIS A 150 11.13 -15.29 7.98
CA HIS A 150 11.74 -15.70 6.72
C HIS A 150 13.13 -15.09 6.56
N ALA A 151 13.33 -13.81 6.88
CA ALA A 151 14.63 -13.17 6.83
C ALA A 151 15.65 -13.82 7.76
N ILE A 152 15.24 -14.20 8.98
CA ILE A 152 16.09 -14.92 9.95
C ILE A 152 16.44 -16.31 9.40
N LYS A 153 15.46 -17.10 8.98
CA LYS A 153 15.68 -18.46 8.44
C LYS A 153 16.51 -18.45 7.17
N ALA A 154 16.31 -17.48 6.28
CA ALA A 154 17.10 -17.33 5.06
C ALA A 154 18.58 -17.06 5.39
N ARG A 155 18.86 -16.25 6.41
CA ARG A 155 20.22 -16.02 6.91
C ARG A 155 20.82 -17.30 7.49
N GLU A 156 20.09 -18.01 8.34
CA GLU A 156 20.55 -19.28 8.92
C GLU A 156 20.85 -20.32 7.84
N ASN A 157 19.98 -20.44 6.83
CA ASN A 157 20.18 -21.35 5.70
C ASN A 157 21.42 -20.97 4.89
N ALA A 158 21.65 -19.67 4.63
CA ALA A 158 22.87 -19.21 3.97
C ALA A 158 24.13 -19.53 4.80
N GLU A 159 24.09 -19.34 6.13
CA GLU A 159 25.19 -19.68 7.03
C GLU A 159 25.46 -21.20 7.06
N LEU A 160 24.41 -22.04 7.13
CA LEU A 160 24.52 -23.50 7.09
C LEU A 160 25.04 -23.99 5.74
N SER A 161 24.56 -23.44 4.64
CA SER A 161 25.03 -23.76 3.28
C SER A 161 26.51 -23.42 3.12
N ASN A 162 26.96 -22.28 3.65
CA ASN A 162 28.39 -21.92 3.66
C ASN A 162 29.22 -22.91 4.50
N LYS A 163 28.73 -23.33 5.67
CA LYS A 163 29.40 -24.35 6.49
C LYS A 163 29.46 -25.70 5.78
N MET A 164 28.38 -26.12 5.13
CA MET A 164 28.34 -27.35 4.35
C MET A 164 29.34 -27.32 3.20
N LEU A 165 29.45 -26.20 2.47
CA LEU A 165 30.46 -26.02 1.42
C LEU A 165 31.87 -26.07 1.98
N ALA A 166 32.14 -25.42 3.11
CA ALA A 166 33.45 -25.46 3.76
C ALA A 166 33.84 -26.89 4.19
N LEU A 167 32.91 -27.62 4.82
CA LEU A 167 33.12 -29.03 5.20
C LEU A 167 33.27 -29.94 3.99
N ALA A 168 32.54 -29.69 2.90
CA ALA A 168 32.68 -30.44 1.66
C ALA A 168 34.05 -30.21 1.00
N GLU A 169 34.57 -28.99 1.05
CA GLU A 169 35.94 -28.69 0.59
C GLU A 169 36.99 -29.33 1.50
N GLU A 170 36.83 -29.26 2.82
CA GLU A 170 37.73 -29.93 3.77
C GLU A 170 37.74 -31.46 3.59
N ALA A 171 36.58 -32.08 3.37
CA ALA A 171 36.48 -33.51 3.10
C ALA A 171 37.13 -33.88 1.74
N LYS A 172 37.07 -32.99 0.73
CA LYS A 172 37.78 -33.19 -0.53
C LYS A 172 39.29 -33.08 -0.35
N THR A 173 39.79 -32.09 0.40
CA THR A 173 41.23 -31.92 0.64
C THR A 173 41.78 -33.10 1.44
N GLN A 174 41.12 -33.51 2.52
CA GLN A 174 41.49 -34.70 3.31
C GLN A 174 41.51 -35.97 2.44
N LYS A 175 40.48 -36.21 1.62
CA LYS A 175 40.48 -37.34 0.69
C LYS A 175 41.62 -37.28 -0.33
N LYS A 176 42.03 -36.10 -0.79
CA LYS A 176 43.18 -35.96 -1.70
C LYS A 176 44.50 -36.19 -0.97
N GLU A 177 44.63 -35.73 0.28
CA GLU A 177 45.83 -35.85 1.12
C GLU A 177 46.07 -37.29 1.62
N ASP A 178 45.02 -38.02 1.98
CA ASP A 178 45.11 -39.42 2.46
C ASP A 178 45.47 -40.44 1.37
N ILE A 179 45.34 -40.09 0.08
CA ILE A 179 45.76 -40.97 -1.01
C ILE A 179 47.29 -40.90 -1.15
N THR A 180 47.98 -41.87 -0.58
CA THR A 180 49.45 -42.01 -0.64
C THR A 180 49.97 -42.45 -2.01
N ASP A 181 49.14 -43.11 -2.82
CA ASP A 181 49.48 -43.56 -4.18
C ASP A 181 49.33 -42.46 -5.24
N SER A 182 50.44 -42.06 -5.87
CA SER A 182 50.46 -40.98 -6.88
C SER A 182 49.63 -41.31 -8.13
N LYS A 183 49.52 -42.60 -8.48
CA LYS A 183 48.72 -43.07 -9.62
C LYS A 183 47.21 -42.92 -9.38
N LEU A 184 46.76 -43.14 -8.15
CA LEU A 184 45.36 -42.96 -7.76
C LEU A 184 44.98 -41.47 -7.69
N ARG A 185 45.89 -40.59 -7.26
CA ARG A 185 45.69 -39.12 -7.33
C ARG A 185 45.50 -38.63 -8.76
N LEU A 186 46.37 -39.05 -9.69
CA LEU A 186 46.26 -38.66 -11.11
C LEU A 186 44.95 -39.14 -11.75
N GLN A 187 44.50 -40.36 -11.41
CA GLN A 187 43.20 -40.87 -11.88
C GLN A 187 42.03 -40.07 -11.31
N LEU A 188 42.11 -39.65 -10.04
CA LEU A 188 41.07 -38.85 -9.39
C LEU A 188 40.95 -37.45 -10.02
N ASP A 189 42.08 -36.80 -10.30
CA ASP A 189 42.09 -35.48 -10.95
C ASP A 189 41.62 -35.56 -12.41
N GLN A 190 41.95 -36.63 -13.14
CA GLN A 190 41.39 -36.89 -14.47
C GLN A 190 39.86 -37.05 -14.41
N LEU A 191 39.35 -37.86 -13.46
CA LEU A 191 37.91 -38.06 -13.28
C LEU A 191 37.21 -36.75 -12.91
N GLU A 192 37.81 -35.92 -12.06
CA GLU A 192 37.26 -34.61 -11.68
C GLU A 192 37.20 -33.66 -12.89
N GLY A 193 38.23 -33.69 -13.75
CA GLY A 193 38.25 -32.99 -15.03
C GLY A 193 37.12 -33.45 -15.96
N ASP A 194 36.91 -34.76 -16.08
CA ASP A 194 35.85 -35.35 -16.90
C ASP A 194 34.45 -35.00 -16.38
N VAL A 195 34.25 -34.96 -15.06
CA VAL A 195 32.99 -34.52 -14.45
C VAL A 195 32.75 -33.03 -14.71
N LYS A 196 33.77 -32.18 -14.62
CA LYS A 196 33.65 -30.73 -14.93
C LYS A 196 33.28 -30.50 -16.38
N THR A 197 33.93 -31.19 -17.32
CA THR A 197 33.61 -31.09 -18.75
C THR A 197 32.21 -31.63 -19.06
N SER A 198 31.80 -32.73 -18.42
CA SER A 198 30.44 -33.26 -18.52
C SER A 198 29.39 -32.28 -17.99
N ARG A 199 29.61 -31.66 -16.82
CA ARG A 199 28.72 -30.62 -16.27
C ARG A 199 28.62 -29.38 -17.18
N GLN A 200 29.74 -28.96 -17.77
CA GLN A 200 29.74 -27.85 -18.72
C GLN A 200 28.94 -28.19 -19.98
N ARG A 201 29.12 -29.40 -20.53
CA ARG A 201 28.33 -29.90 -21.66
C ARG A 201 26.84 -29.97 -21.32
N TRP A 202 26.50 -30.48 -20.13
CA TRP A 202 25.12 -30.51 -19.64
C TRP A 202 24.51 -29.11 -19.55
N ARG A 203 25.23 -28.13 -18.98
CA ARG A 203 24.74 -26.74 -18.88
C ARG A 203 24.50 -26.12 -20.25
N ILE A 204 25.37 -26.38 -21.22
CA ILE A 204 25.19 -25.93 -22.60
C ILE A 204 23.97 -26.59 -23.23
N MET A 205 23.85 -27.93 -23.13
CA MET A 205 22.68 -28.64 -23.68
C MET A 205 21.37 -28.18 -23.04
N LYS A 206 21.37 -27.95 -21.72
CA LYS A 206 20.21 -27.42 -20.99
C LYS A 206 19.84 -26.03 -21.49
N GLY A 207 20.80 -25.11 -21.56
CA GLY A 207 20.56 -23.76 -22.09
C GLY A 207 20.05 -23.76 -23.53
N THR A 208 20.61 -24.61 -24.40
CA THR A 208 20.14 -24.77 -25.78
C THR A 208 18.72 -25.34 -25.84
N ALA A 209 18.41 -26.36 -25.02
CA ALA A 209 17.07 -26.95 -24.97
C ALA A 209 16.03 -25.94 -24.47
N SER A 210 16.30 -25.23 -23.37
CA SER A 210 15.41 -24.20 -22.83
C SER A 210 15.23 -23.04 -23.82
N GLY A 211 16.31 -22.57 -24.45
CA GLY A 211 16.24 -21.55 -25.49
C GLY A 211 15.45 -21.99 -26.74
N THR A 212 15.56 -23.26 -27.13
CA THR A 212 14.78 -23.84 -28.24
C THR A 212 13.30 -23.94 -27.88
N ILE A 213 12.96 -24.39 -26.67
CA ILE A 213 11.58 -24.47 -26.19
C ILE A 213 10.93 -23.09 -26.19
N VAL A 214 11.60 -22.09 -25.60
CA VAL A 214 11.10 -20.70 -25.57
C VAL A 214 11.01 -20.09 -26.97
N GLY A 215 11.99 -20.33 -27.84
CA GLY A 215 12.03 -19.82 -29.20
C GLY A 215 11.08 -20.51 -30.19
N SER A 216 10.60 -21.72 -29.88
CA SER A 216 9.70 -22.50 -30.75
C SER A 216 8.26 -22.00 -30.77
N GLY A 217 7.87 -21.11 -29.85
CA GLY A 217 6.49 -20.62 -29.72
C GLY A 217 5.52 -21.63 -29.10
N VAL A 218 6.02 -22.77 -28.59
CA VAL A 218 5.23 -23.71 -27.77
C VAL A 218 4.87 -23.04 -26.45
N ASP A 219 3.62 -23.18 -25.99
CA ASP A 219 3.13 -22.62 -24.72
C ASP A 219 3.67 -23.42 -23.51
N TRP A 220 4.97 -23.25 -23.24
CA TRP A 220 5.71 -23.94 -22.19
C TRP A 220 5.30 -23.52 -20.77
N ALA A 221 4.60 -22.40 -20.60
CA ALA A 221 4.12 -21.92 -19.31
C ALA A 221 2.95 -22.75 -18.77
N ARG A 222 2.19 -23.41 -19.65
CA ARG A 222 1.05 -24.27 -19.27
C ARG A 222 1.42 -25.72 -19.01
N ASP A 223 2.56 -26.20 -19.53
CA ASP A 223 3.04 -27.56 -19.29
C ASP A 223 4.06 -27.57 -18.13
N PRO A 224 3.72 -28.17 -16.97
CA PRO A 224 4.62 -28.25 -15.81
C PRO A 224 5.98 -28.88 -16.14
N ARG A 225 6.05 -29.80 -17.12
CA ARG A 225 7.30 -30.47 -17.51
C ARG A 225 8.22 -29.51 -18.27
N LEU A 226 7.65 -28.69 -19.16
CA LEU A 226 8.41 -27.70 -19.92
C LEU A 226 8.79 -26.50 -19.06
N LEU A 227 7.89 -26.08 -18.15
CA LEU A 227 8.16 -25.06 -17.15
C LEU A 227 9.38 -25.42 -16.29
N GLY A 228 9.46 -26.67 -15.82
CA GLY A 228 10.60 -27.16 -15.04
C GLY A 228 11.92 -27.16 -15.82
N ILE A 229 11.89 -27.50 -17.11
CA ILE A 229 13.07 -27.49 -17.97
C ILE A 229 13.56 -26.06 -18.27
N VAL A 230 12.64 -25.09 -18.37
CA VAL A 230 12.97 -23.70 -18.73
C VAL A 230 13.38 -22.86 -17.51
N LEU A 231 12.69 -23.02 -16.38
CA LEU A 231 12.89 -22.18 -15.19
C LEU A 231 13.71 -22.85 -14.09
N ASP A 232 14.26 -24.05 -14.34
CA ASP A 232 14.89 -24.88 -13.32
C ASP A 232 13.97 -25.13 -12.13
N TYR A 233 12.66 -25.20 -12.41
CA TYR A 233 11.65 -25.53 -11.42
C TYR A 233 11.63 -27.05 -11.27
N ASP A 234 12.55 -27.57 -10.46
CA ASP A 234 12.44 -28.92 -9.93
C ASP A 234 11.18 -28.93 -9.06
N GLY A 235 10.06 -29.36 -9.65
CA GLY A 235 8.80 -29.51 -8.95
C GLY A 235 8.95 -30.53 -7.83
N GLY A 236 9.25 -30.04 -6.62
CA GLY A 236 9.13 -30.75 -5.36
C GLY A 236 10.44 -30.82 -4.55
N GLU A 237 10.53 -29.98 -3.52
CA GLU A 237 10.87 -30.38 -2.15
C GLU A 237 10.36 -29.29 -1.20
N GLY A 238 9.20 -29.54 -0.61
CA GLY A 238 8.79 -29.01 0.68
C GLY A 238 9.04 -30.06 1.75
#